data_AF-A0A673Z165-F1
#
_entry.id   AF-A0A673Z165-F1
#
_cell.length_a   1.000
_cell.length_b   1.000
_cell.length_c   1.000
_cell.angle_alpha   90.00
_cell.angle_beta   90.00
_cell.angle_gamma   90.00
#
_symmetry.space_group_name_H-M   'P 1'
#
loop_
_entity.id
_entity.type
_entity.pdbx_description
1 polymer ?
#
loop_
_entity_poly.entity_id
_entity_poly.type
_entity_poly.pdbx_seq_one_letter_code
_entity_poly.pdbx_strand_id
1 'polypeptide(L)'
;MDIDTDYERPNVETIKCVVVGDNAVGKTRLICARACNATLTQYQLLATHVPTVWAIDQYRVCQEVLERSRDVVDEVSVSLRLWDTFGDHHKDRRFAYGRSDVVVLCFSLANPNSLRHVRTMWYPEIKHFCPRTPIILVGCQLDLRYADLEAVNRARRPLAKPIKPTDILPPERGHEVAKELGIPYFETSIVAQFGVKDVFDNAIRSALISRRHLQFWKSHLKRVQRPLLQAPFLPPRPPRPVVGIPDPPPIDGEAPDSLFCQSLCADVLFLLQGGATRVFAHKVYLATSCSKFYDLFTLDLLATESDWEGEERAVSGEEDEQSRRGAKEQAGRTKSLDIDKEGEGGARGLKRPPILQQGSLRTSKSDNALPARSQCPLGPLGAGRGLSGWERGFLSVYLEHIADPETGRLRLMTVVSMDGLIQEEPFQAVLQYLYTGSLDESRGDLMQVATIAELLEVFDLRMMVANVLNRESFMNQEITKAFHVRRANRIKECLSKGTFADVVFHLDDGYLPAHKPLLISSCDWMAAMFRGSFMESYIEEPHPLSFKQHSSSPIAIFG
;
A
#
# COMPACT_ATOMS: atom_id res chain seq x y z
N MET A 1 49.30 22.79 51.81
CA MET A 1 49.88 23.41 50.61
C MET A 1 49.92 22.32 49.57
N ASP A 2 48.78 22.06 48.93
CA ASP A 2 48.69 21.06 47.87
C ASP A 2 48.68 21.79 46.54
N ILE A 3 49.92 21.89 46.04
CA ILE A 3 50.41 22.00 44.67
C ILE A 3 49.30 22.14 43.62
N ASP A 4 49.19 23.38 43.15
CA ASP A 4 48.56 23.78 41.90
C ASP A 4 49.37 23.19 40.73
N THR A 5 49.05 21.95 40.34
CA THR A 5 49.55 21.35 39.10
C THR A 5 48.74 21.92 37.94
N ASP A 6 49.07 23.14 37.54
CA ASP A 6 48.76 23.68 36.23
C ASP A 6 49.34 22.73 35.16
N TYR A 7 48.50 21.85 34.63
CA TYR A 7 48.75 21.15 33.37
C TYR A 7 48.65 22.19 32.23
N GLU A 8 49.62 23.11 32.14
CA GLU A 8 49.85 23.87 30.92
C GLU A 8 50.29 22.88 29.84
N ARG A 9 49.34 22.49 28.97
CA ARG A 9 49.67 21.79 27.73
C ARG A 9 50.66 22.68 26.96
N PRO A 10 51.90 22.23 26.68
CA PRO A 10 52.81 23.02 25.87
C PRO A 10 52.19 23.20 24.48
N ASN A 11 52.19 24.44 23.96
CA ASN A 11 51.77 24.83 22.60
C ASN A 11 50.26 25.09 22.35
N VAL A 12 49.53 25.71 23.29
CA VAL A 12 48.18 26.23 22.99
C VAL A 12 48.26 27.51 22.14
N GLU A 13 47.72 27.48 20.93
CA GLU A 13 47.65 28.64 20.05
C GLU A 13 46.42 29.49 20.36
N THR A 14 46.63 30.71 20.87
CA THR A 14 45.53 31.66 21.07
C THR A 14 45.14 32.30 19.74
N ILE A 15 43.84 32.36 19.43
CA ILE A 15 43.32 32.91 18.18
C ILE A 15 42.27 33.97 18.50
N LYS A 16 42.51 35.21 18.06
CA LYS A 16 41.54 36.30 18.10
C LYS A 16 40.69 36.27 16.83
N CYS A 17 39.42 35.92 16.97
CA CYS A 17 38.44 35.85 15.90
C CYS A 17 37.44 37.01 16.03
N VAL A 18 37.39 37.89 15.03
CA VAL A 18 36.50 39.07 15.02
C VAL A 18 35.31 38.80 14.11
N VAL A 19 34.10 38.99 14.63
CA VAL A 19 32.85 38.79 13.87
C VAL A 19 32.27 40.14 13.50
N VAL A 20 32.08 40.39 12.20
CA VAL A 20 31.62 41.68 11.65
C VAL A 20 30.52 41.49 10.60
N GLY A 21 29.82 42.57 10.25
CA GLY A 21 28.68 42.56 9.34
C GLY A 21 27.55 43.47 9.81
N ASP A 22 26.51 43.60 8.99
CA ASP A 22 25.35 44.46 9.25
C ASP A 22 24.65 44.15 10.58
N ASN A 23 23.84 45.10 11.05
CA ASN A 23 22.97 44.86 12.20
C ASN A 23 21.93 43.77 11.92
N ALA A 24 21.56 43.04 12.97
CA ALA A 24 20.56 41.97 12.95
C ALA A 24 20.82 40.79 11.99
N VAL A 25 22.02 40.65 11.41
CA VAL A 25 22.36 39.50 10.56
C VAL A 25 22.58 38.19 11.33
N GLY A 26 22.75 38.26 12.65
CA GLY A 26 22.91 37.07 13.50
C GLY A 26 24.30 36.86 14.12
N LYS A 27 25.20 37.86 14.08
CA LYS A 27 26.57 37.79 14.66
C LYS A 27 26.59 37.30 16.10
N THR A 28 25.88 38.02 16.98
CA THR A 28 25.78 37.68 18.41
C THR A 28 25.18 36.30 18.63
N ARG A 29 24.17 35.91 17.83
CA ARG A 29 23.55 34.57 17.93
C ARG A 29 24.53 33.47 17.53
N LEU A 30 25.33 33.68 16.50
CA LEU A 30 26.37 32.75 16.07
C LEU A 30 27.46 32.58 17.15
N ILE A 31 27.89 33.68 17.77
CA ILE A 31 28.84 33.66 18.89
C ILE A 31 28.25 32.90 20.09
N CYS A 32 27.01 33.23 20.50
CA CYS A 32 26.35 32.55 21.61
C CYS A 32 26.15 31.06 21.34
N ALA A 33 25.79 30.66 20.12
CA ALA A 33 25.64 29.26 19.75
C ALA A 33 26.97 28.51 19.93
N ARG A 34 28.10 29.11 19.50
CA ARG A 34 29.42 28.51 19.67
C ARG A 34 29.91 28.49 21.12
N ALA A 35 29.68 29.57 21.87
CA ALA A 35 30.19 29.75 23.22
C ALA A 35 29.39 28.99 24.28
N CYS A 36 28.05 28.92 24.12
CA CYS A 36 27.16 28.31 25.10
C CYS A 36 26.67 26.91 24.72
N ASN A 37 26.92 26.46 23.47
CA ASN A 37 26.40 25.21 22.92
C ASN A 37 24.88 25.02 23.16
N ALA A 38 24.13 26.13 23.19
CA ALA A 38 22.72 26.14 23.53
C ALA A 38 21.87 25.90 22.27
N THR A 39 21.00 24.90 22.31
CA THR A 39 19.95 24.70 21.31
C THR A 39 18.81 25.69 21.59
N LEU A 40 18.57 26.60 20.65
CA LEU A 40 17.48 27.58 20.75
C LEU A 40 16.43 27.27 19.69
N THR A 41 15.16 27.32 20.07
CA THR A 41 14.06 27.20 19.11
C THR A 41 13.98 28.44 18.23
N GLN A 42 13.39 28.30 17.04
CA GLN A 42 13.19 29.43 16.11
C GLN A 42 12.39 30.57 16.77
N TYR A 43 11.36 30.25 17.55
CA TYR A 43 10.61 31.24 18.33
C TYR A 43 11.49 31.97 19.34
N GLN A 44 12.33 31.26 20.11
CA GLN A 44 13.24 31.89 21.08
C GLN A 44 14.25 32.81 20.40
N LEU A 45 14.76 32.43 19.22
CA LEU A 45 15.68 33.27 18.45
C LEU A 45 15.03 34.57 17.96
N LEU A 46 13.75 34.53 17.60
CA LEU A 46 13.00 35.67 17.08
C LEU A 46 12.43 36.57 18.20
N ALA A 47 11.99 35.98 19.32
CA ALA A 47 11.33 36.69 20.41
C ALA A 47 12.31 37.34 21.40
N THR A 48 13.46 36.71 21.65
CA THR A 48 14.46 37.25 22.60
C THR A 48 15.41 38.20 21.88
N HIS A 49 15.75 39.33 22.50
CA HIS A 49 16.82 40.19 22.01
C HIS A 49 18.09 39.92 22.80
N VAL A 50 19.16 39.52 22.11
CA VAL A 50 20.49 39.39 22.74
C VAL A 50 21.24 40.68 22.45
N PRO A 51 21.53 41.53 23.46
CA PRO A 51 22.32 42.71 23.25
C PRO A 51 23.73 42.32 22.84
N THR A 52 24.28 42.99 21.82
CA THR A 52 25.69 42.91 21.47
C THR A 52 26.50 43.51 22.61
N VAL A 53 26.93 42.68 23.56
CA VAL A 53 27.90 43.10 24.57
C VAL A 53 29.27 42.81 23.99
N TRP A 54 30.10 43.83 23.85
CA TRP A 54 31.48 43.70 23.42
C TRP A 54 32.15 42.56 24.16
N ALA A 55 32.49 41.49 23.43
CA ALA A 55 32.96 40.23 23.98
C ALA A 55 34.42 40.32 24.49
N ILE A 56 34.76 41.39 25.21
CA ILE A 56 36.12 41.64 25.71
C ILE A 56 36.31 41.16 27.15
N ASP A 57 35.27 40.90 27.95
CA ASP A 57 35.49 40.47 29.34
C ASP A 57 34.68 39.26 29.86
N GLN A 58 33.70 38.71 29.14
CA GLN A 58 32.95 37.54 29.67
C GLN A 58 33.78 36.26 29.75
N TYR A 59 34.78 36.07 28.87
CA TYR A 59 35.72 34.93 28.95
C TYR A 59 36.56 34.93 30.24
N ARG A 60 36.69 36.07 30.92
CA ARG A 60 37.43 36.18 32.18
C ARG A 60 36.54 35.98 33.41
N VAL A 61 35.22 36.08 33.25
CA VAL A 61 34.24 36.06 34.35
C VAL A 61 33.47 34.73 34.42
N CYS A 62 33.24 34.06 33.28
CA CYS A 62 32.53 32.78 33.23
C CYS A 62 33.46 31.62 32.86
N GLN A 63 33.77 30.76 33.83
CA GLN A 63 34.70 29.64 33.65
C GLN A 63 34.22 28.64 32.58
N GLU A 64 32.92 28.36 32.48
CA GLU A 64 32.38 27.47 31.45
C GLU A 64 32.63 27.99 30.02
N VAL A 65 32.52 29.31 29.81
CA VAL A 65 32.75 29.94 28.50
C VAL A 65 34.24 29.91 28.15
N LEU A 66 35.12 30.05 29.15
CA LEU A 66 36.57 29.89 28.99
C LEU A 66 36.95 28.46 28.65
N GLU A 67 36.38 27.46 29.32
CA GLU A 67 36.63 26.05 29.04
C GLU A 67 36.17 25.68 27.63
N ARG A 68 34.96 26.12 27.22
CA ARG A 68 34.42 25.93 25.86
C ARG A 68 35.17 26.70 24.76
N SER A 69 36.01 27.66 25.14
CA SER A 69 36.89 28.37 24.19
C SER A 69 38.10 27.55 23.76
N ARG A 70 38.46 26.51 24.54
CA ARG A 70 39.55 25.61 24.22
C ARG A 70 39.05 24.51 23.29
N ASP A 71 39.75 24.28 22.20
CA ASP A 71 39.41 23.24 21.23
C ASP A 71 40.69 22.60 20.65
N VAL A 72 40.53 21.50 19.91
CA VAL A 72 41.59 20.87 19.15
C VAL A 72 41.18 20.81 17.68
N VAL A 73 41.89 21.55 16.82
CA VAL A 73 41.66 21.57 15.38
C VAL A 73 42.92 21.08 14.67
N ASP A 74 42.77 20.04 13.86
CA ASP A 74 43.86 19.41 13.09
C ASP A 74 45.10 19.10 13.95
N GLU A 75 44.89 18.46 15.11
CA GLU A 75 45.91 18.12 16.12
C GLU A 75 46.55 19.32 16.86
N VAL A 76 46.08 20.54 16.62
CA VAL A 76 46.57 21.75 17.30
C VAL A 76 45.61 22.16 18.41
N SER A 77 46.10 22.26 19.65
CA SER A 77 45.34 22.83 20.77
C SER A 77 45.22 24.34 20.59
N VAL A 78 44.00 24.86 20.58
CA VAL A 78 43.71 26.29 20.37
C VAL A 78 42.86 26.87 21.48
N SER A 79 43.00 28.17 21.71
CA SER A 79 42.08 28.96 22.53
C SER A 79 41.47 30.05 21.67
N LEU A 80 40.19 29.89 21.32
CA LEU A 80 39.46 30.79 20.44
C LEU A 80 38.79 31.91 21.23
N ARG A 81 39.22 33.15 21.00
CA ARG A 81 38.62 34.36 21.59
C ARG A 81 37.73 35.04 20.57
N LEU A 82 36.42 35.03 20.79
CA LEU A 82 35.44 35.64 19.91
C LEU A 82 35.24 37.11 20.26
N TRP A 83 35.26 37.98 19.25
CA TRP A 83 35.01 39.41 19.37
C TRP A 83 33.76 39.78 18.59
N ASP A 84 32.67 40.04 19.31
CA ASP A 84 31.43 40.56 18.73
C ASP A 84 31.55 42.07 18.47
N THR A 85 30.93 42.54 17.39
CA THR A 85 30.97 43.96 16.98
C THR A 85 29.60 44.49 16.59
N PHE A 86 29.38 45.78 16.83
CA PHE A 86 28.19 46.47 16.33
C PHE A 86 28.37 46.90 14.87
N GLY A 87 27.32 46.73 14.06
CA GLY A 87 27.34 47.08 12.63
C GLY A 87 27.45 48.58 12.37
N ASP A 88 26.94 49.43 13.27
CA ASP A 88 26.85 50.89 13.05
C ASP A 88 27.91 51.71 13.81
N HIS A 89 28.78 51.06 14.61
CA HIS A 89 29.77 51.74 15.44
C HIS A 89 31.19 51.72 14.82
N HIS A 90 31.50 52.68 13.94
CA HIS A 90 32.76 52.69 13.17
C HIS A 90 34.04 52.78 14.02
N LYS A 91 34.09 53.68 15.02
CA LYS A 91 35.29 53.89 15.87
C LYS A 91 35.69 52.61 16.61
N ASP A 92 34.67 51.86 16.96
CA ASP A 92 34.67 50.70 17.81
C ASP A 92 35.14 49.44 17.08
N ARG A 93 34.71 49.28 15.82
CA ARG A 93 35.21 48.22 14.94
C ARG A 93 36.69 48.35 14.62
N ARG A 94 37.20 49.58 14.47
CA ARG A 94 38.63 49.82 14.26
C ARG A 94 39.48 49.22 15.38
N PHE A 95 39.04 49.35 16.63
CA PHE A 95 39.73 48.75 17.77
C PHE A 95 39.64 47.21 17.74
N ALA A 96 38.49 46.65 17.38
CA ALA A 96 38.29 45.21 17.28
C ALA A 96 39.24 44.54 16.28
N TYR A 97 39.52 45.16 15.12
CA TYR A 97 40.45 44.62 14.11
C TYR A 97 41.91 44.53 14.57
N GLY A 98 42.31 45.27 15.61
CA GLY A 98 43.70 45.27 16.08
C GLY A 98 44.18 43.87 16.48
N ARG A 99 45.24 43.38 15.83
CA ARG A 99 45.82 42.03 16.05
C ARG A 99 44.81 40.89 15.87
N SER A 100 43.82 41.05 14.99
CA SER A 100 42.93 39.95 14.62
C SER A 100 43.69 38.86 13.85
N ASP A 101 43.47 37.60 14.22
CA ASP A 101 44.06 36.45 13.53
C ASP A 101 43.16 35.96 12.39
N VAL A 102 41.85 36.19 12.49
CA VAL A 102 40.85 35.90 11.47
C VAL A 102 39.62 36.79 11.63
N VAL A 103 38.96 37.09 10.52
CA VAL A 103 37.68 37.81 10.50
C VAL A 103 36.58 36.94 9.92
N VAL A 104 35.47 36.84 10.65
CA VAL A 104 34.23 36.21 10.19
C VAL A 104 33.30 37.31 9.73
N LEU A 105 33.07 37.38 8.42
CA LEU A 105 32.22 38.38 7.79
C LEU A 105 30.82 37.79 7.57
N CYS A 106 29.85 38.24 8.35
CA CYS A 106 28.49 37.73 8.34
C CYS A 106 27.55 38.60 7.48
N PHE A 107 26.64 37.93 6.78
CA PHE A 107 25.43 38.53 6.20
C PHE A 107 24.22 37.66 6.50
N SER A 108 23.01 38.16 6.28
CA SER A 108 21.77 37.42 6.48
C SER A 108 21.26 36.85 5.16
N LEU A 109 20.93 35.56 5.16
CA LEU A 109 20.26 34.91 4.02
C LEU A 109 18.85 35.44 3.77
N ALA A 110 18.25 36.16 4.72
CA ALA A 110 16.95 36.80 4.58
C ALA A 110 17.03 38.32 4.32
N ASN A 111 18.23 38.86 4.08
CA ASN A 111 18.43 40.27 3.75
C ASN A 111 19.45 40.44 2.60
N PRO A 112 18.99 40.56 1.34
CA PRO A 112 19.86 40.72 0.18
C PRO A 112 20.79 41.93 0.24
N ASN A 113 20.40 43.01 0.93
CA ASN A 113 21.23 44.20 1.07
C ASN A 113 22.47 43.91 1.92
N SER A 114 22.35 43.06 2.95
CA SER A 114 23.50 42.70 3.78
C SER A 114 24.59 41.98 2.98
N LEU A 115 24.22 41.18 1.97
CA LEU A 115 25.17 40.59 1.03
C LEU A 115 25.78 41.62 0.07
N ARG A 116 25.03 42.65 -0.33
CA ARG A 116 25.59 43.76 -1.13
C ARG A 116 26.63 44.55 -0.33
N HIS A 117 26.35 44.83 0.94
CA HIS A 117 27.26 45.55 1.83
C HIS A 117 28.56 44.80 2.09
N VAL A 118 28.58 43.47 1.99
CA VAL A 118 29.83 42.67 2.02
C VAL A 118 30.84 43.21 1.00
N ARG A 119 30.40 43.45 -0.25
CA ARG A 119 31.26 43.96 -1.33
C ARG A 119 31.55 45.45 -1.18
N THR A 120 30.52 46.25 -0.91
CA THR A 120 30.61 47.72 -1.02
C THR A 120 31.18 48.39 0.22
N MET A 121 31.13 47.73 1.38
CA MET A 121 31.48 48.33 2.67
C MET A 121 32.42 47.46 3.48
N TRP A 122 31.98 46.25 3.84
CA TRP A 122 32.66 45.44 4.86
C TRP A 122 34.01 44.90 4.40
N TYR A 123 34.07 44.30 3.21
CA TYR A 123 35.33 43.75 2.70
C TYR A 123 36.40 44.85 2.50
N PRO A 124 36.09 46.01 1.87
CA PRO A 124 37.02 47.15 1.83
C PRO A 124 37.45 47.64 3.21
N GLU A 125 36.54 47.76 4.18
CA GLU A 125 36.86 48.20 5.55
C GLU A 125 37.86 47.25 6.22
N ILE A 126 37.60 45.93 6.15
CA ILE A 126 38.48 44.91 6.72
C ILE A 126 39.86 44.95 6.06
N LYS A 127 39.92 45.05 4.72
CA LYS A 127 41.19 45.11 3.98
C LYS A 127 41.96 46.40 4.25
N HIS A 128 41.28 47.50 4.56
CA HIS A 128 41.94 48.74 4.96
C HIS A 128 42.61 48.61 6.35
N PHE A 129 41.92 48.06 7.34
CA PHE A 129 42.45 48.00 8.72
C PHE A 129 43.35 46.79 9.01
N CYS A 130 43.10 45.64 8.36
CA CYS A 130 43.84 44.41 8.58
C CYS A 130 44.06 43.64 7.26
N PRO A 131 44.90 44.15 6.34
CA PRO A 131 45.01 43.66 4.95
C PRO A 131 45.43 42.19 4.82
N ARG A 132 46.26 41.71 5.75
CA ARG A 132 46.81 40.35 5.77
C ARG A 132 45.96 39.35 6.56
N THR A 133 44.94 39.82 7.26
CA THR A 133 44.10 38.93 8.07
C THR A 133 43.18 38.12 7.15
N PRO A 134 43.13 36.78 7.29
CA PRO A 134 42.22 35.95 6.53
C PRO A 134 40.76 36.28 6.89
N ILE A 135 39.90 36.17 5.89
CA ILE A 135 38.47 36.47 6.00
C ILE A 135 37.70 35.22 5.57
N ILE A 136 36.66 34.86 6.32
CA ILE A 136 35.66 33.88 5.88
C ILE A 136 34.30 34.55 5.76
N LEU A 137 33.56 34.24 4.69
CA LEU A 137 32.21 34.74 4.47
C LEU A 137 31.19 33.77 5.07
N VAL A 138 30.22 34.30 5.81
CA VAL A 138 29.20 33.49 6.47
C VAL A 138 27.80 34.01 6.18
N GLY A 139 26.96 33.16 5.58
CA GLY A 139 25.52 33.36 5.44
C GLY A 139 24.80 32.86 6.69
N CYS A 140 24.21 33.76 7.46
CA CYS A 140 23.47 33.42 8.67
C CYS A 140 21.97 33.25 8.39
N GLN A 141 21.27 32.61 9.33
CA GLN A 141 19.81 32.42 9.32
C GLN A 141 19.32 31.51 8.20
N LEU A 142 20.07 30.44 7.94
CA LEU A 142 19.74 29.42 6.94
C LEU A 142 18.37 28.76 7.17
N ASP A 143 17.94 28.63 8.42
CA ASP A 143 16.62 28.13 8.79
C ASP A 143 15.47 28.87 8.10
N LEU A 144 15.64 30.16 7.80
CA LEU A 144 14.61 30.96 7.12
C LEU A 144 14.34 30.52 5.68
N ARG A 145 15.24 29.75 5.05
CA ARG A 145 15.05 29.23 3.69
C ARG A 145 13.94 28.17 3.62
N TYR A 146 13.66 27.48 4.73
CA TYR A 146 12.70 26.38 4.79
C TYR A 146 11.60 26.61 5.85
N ALA A 147 11.57 27.81 6.44
CA ALA A 147 10.59 28.17 7.47
C ALA A 147 9.25 28.62 6.86
N ASP A 148 8.19 28.49 7.66
CA ASP A 148 6.94 29.23 7.44
C ASP A 148 7.18 30.73 7.68
N LEU A 149 7.38 31.47 6.59
CA LEU A 149 7.66 32.91 6.63
C LEU A 149 6.50 33.72 7.22
N GLU A 150 5.25 33.25 7.14
CA GLU A 150 4.12 33.94 7.75
C GLU A 150 4.20 33.84 9.28
N ALA A 151 4.44 32.64 9.81
CA ALA A 151 4.65 32.44 11.23
C ALA A 151 5.86 33.23 11.74
N VAL A 152 6.96 33.25 10.97
CA VAL A 152 8.15 34.04 11.29
C VAL A 152 7.82 35.53 11.35
N ASN A 153 7.11 36.07 10.37
CA ASN A 153 6.76 37.49 10.34
C ASN A 153 5.80 37.87 11.48
N ARG A 154 4.90 36.98 11.92
CA ARG A 154 4.07 37.18 13.11
C ARG A 154 4.87 37.20 14.41
N ALA A 155 5.91 36.37 14.52
CA ALA A 155 6.73 36.26 15.73
C ALA A 155 7.81 37.35 15.87
N ARG A 156 8.13 38.06 14.77
CA ARG A 156 9.10 39.17 14.76
C ARG A 156 8.47 40.44 15.34
N ARG A 157 9.33 41.40 15.68
CA ARG A 157 8.90 42.71 16.21
C ARG A 157 7.94 43.41 15.23
N PRO A 158 6.85 44.05 15.71
CA PRO A 158 5.83 44.65 14.83
C PRO A 158 6.35 45.68 13.80
N LEU A 159 7.47 46.34 14.10
CA LEU A 159 8.08 47.37 13.23
C LEU A 159 9.13 46.81 12.26
N ALA A 160 9.44 45.51 12.33
CA ALA A 160 10.40 44.90 11.41
C ALA A 160 9.77 44.70 10.03
N LYS A 161 10.50 45.05 8.96
CA LYS A 161 10.07 44.78 7.60
C LYS A 161 9.78 43.27 7.43
N PRO A 162 8.60 42.88 6.93
CA PRO A 162 8.29 41.48 6.65
C PRO A 162 9.29 40.88 5.66
N ILE A 163 9.77 39.67 5.94
CA ILE A 163 10.61 38.89 5.04
C ILE A 163 9.71 38.28 3.99
N LYS A 164 10.00 38.53 2.71
CA LYS A 164 9.31 37.91 1.59
C LYS A 164 10.11 36.72 1.07
N PRO A 165 9.48 35.72 0.41
CA PRO A 165 10.19 34.64 -0.26
C PRO A 165 11.27 35.14 -1.23
N THR A 166 11.03 36.26 -1.92
CA THR A 166 11.97 36.90 -2.84
C THR A 166 13.20 37.50 -2.16
N ASP A 167 13.15 37.74 -0.84
CA ASP A 167 14.27 38.25 -0.07
C ASP A 167 15.22 37.12 0.39
N ILE A 168 14.81 35.86 0.30
CA ILE A 168 15.63 34.71 0.68
C ILE A 168 16.69 34.46 -0.40
N LEU A 169 17.96 34.53 0.00
CA LEU A 169 19.09 34.29 -0.87
C LEU A 169 19.32 32.79 -1.10
N PRO A 170 19.43 32.34 -2.36
CA PRO A 170 19.83 30.98 -2.66
C PRO A 170 21.36 30.83 -2.49
N PRO A 171 21.87 29.60 -2.24
CA PRO A 171 23.28 29.36 -1.92
C PRO A 171 24.27 29.93 -2.94
N GLU A 172 23.89 29.96 -4.22
CA GLU A 172 24.74 30.39 -5.34
C GLU A 172 25.16 31.84 -5.17
N ARG A 173 24.29 32.70 -4.63
CA ARG A 173 24.59 34.14 -4.43
C ARG A 173 25.74 34.36 -3.46
N GLY A 174 25.80 33.59 -2.38
CA GLY A 174 26.91 33.64 -1.43
C GLY A 174 28.21 33.14 -2.05
N HIS A 175 28.14 32.03 -2.79
CA HIS A 175 29.29 31.46 -3.50
C HIS A 175 29.86 32.40 -4.57
N GLU A 176 29.01 33.09 -5.34
CA GLU A 176 29.42 34.08 -6.33
C GLU A 176 30.27 35.20 -5.70
N VAL A 177 29.77 35.77 -4.59
CA VAL A 177 30.46 36.84 -3.84
C VAL A 177 31.77 36.32 -3.25
N ALA A 178 31.77 35.13 -2.67
CA ALA A 178 32.96 34.53 -2.07
C ALA A 178 34.05 34.24 -3.11
N LYS A 179 33.66 33.73 -4.28
CA LYS A 179 34.55 33.46 -5.41
C LYS A 179 35.17 34.75 -5.95
N GLU A 180 34.38 35.81 -6.10
CA GLU A 180 34.87 37.12 -6.53
C GLU A 180 35.89 37.71 -5.54
N LEU A 181 35.62 37.57 -4.24
CA LEU A 181 36.49 38.10 -3.17
C LEU A 181 37.68 37.18 -2.85
N GLY A 182 37.73 35.97 -3.40
CA GLY A 182 38.76 34.98 -3.15
C GLY A 182 38.77 34.43 -1.72
N ILE A 183 37.61 34.30 -1.08
CA ILE A 183 37.48 33.88 0.33
C ILE A 183 36.57 32.65 0.47
N PRO A 184 36.75 31.81 1.51
CA PRO A 184 35.84 30.70 1.80
C PRO A 184 34.43 31.16 2.18
N TYR A 185 33.43 30.33 1.90
CA TYR A 185 32.01 30.59 2.22
C TYR A 185 31.37 29.44 2.99
N PHE A 186 30.56 29.80 3.98
CA PHE A 186 29.80 28.88 4.81
C PHE A 186 28.40 29.43 5.09
N GLU A 187 27.42 28.56 5.29
CA GLU A 187 26.09 28.91 5.77
C GLU A 187 25.84 28.34 7.18
N THR A 188 25.04 29.04 7.97
CA THR A 188 24.75 28.66 9.36
C THR A 188 23.27 28.75 9.67
N SER A 189 22.77 27.72 10.36
CA SER A 189 21.47 27.76 11.04
C SER A 189 21.67 27.47 12.52
N ILE A 190 21.27 28.41 13.37
CA ILE A 190 21.33 28.21 14.82
C ILE A 190 20.22 27.26 15.27
N VAL A 191 19.06 27.29 14.60
CA VAL A 191 17.94 26.38 14.89
C VAL A 191 18.35 24.93 14.65
N ALA A 192 18.95 24.64 13.50
CA ALA A 192 19.39 23.29 13.14
C ALA A 192 20.80 22.94 13.69
N GLN A 193 21.46 23.86 14.40
CA GLN A 193 22.89 23.76 14.78
C GLN A 193 23.82 23.44 13.59
N PHE A 194 23.39 23.78 12.38
CA PHE A 194 24.12 23.48 11.16
C PHE A 194 25.18 24.56 10.90
N GLY A 195 26.38 24.12 10.52
CA GLY A 195 27.48 24.98 10.08
C GLY A 195 28.18 25.80 11.16
N VAL A 196 27.65 25.83 12.39
CA VAL A 196 28.24 26.62 13.50
C VAL A 196 29.67 26.15 13.78
N LYS A 197 29.88 24.85 13.96
CA LYS A 197 31.22 24.27 14.18
C LYS A 197 32.12 24.49 12.96
N ASP A 198 31.60 24.21 11.76
CA ASP A 198 32.35 24.33 10.50
C ASP A 198 32.93 25.73 10.30
N VAL A 199 32.15 26.78 10.58
CA VAL A 199 32.60 28.17 10.48
C VAL A 199 33.81 28.43 11.37
N PHE A 200 33.73 28.04 12.65
CA PHE A 200 34.79 28.36 13.61
C PHE A 200 36.02 27.48 13.44
N ASP A 201 35.87 26.20 13.10
CA ASP A 201 36.99 25.32 12.78
C ASP A 201 37.76 25.84 11.55
N ASN A 202 37.04 26.26 10.51
CA ASN A 202 37.66 26.78 9.29
C ASN A 202 38.23 28.20 9.46
N ALA A 203 37.65 29.01 10.36
CA ALA A 203 38.26 30.27 10.81
C ALA A 203 39.61 30.00 11.51
N ILE A 204 39.65 29.02 12.41
CA ILE A 204 40.86 28.58 13.12
C ILE A 204 41.91 28.09 12.12
N ARG A 205 41.55 27.20 11.17
CA ARG A 205 42.45 26.75 10.11
C ARG A 205 43.05 27.92 9.33
N SER A 206 42.21 28.87 8.92
CA SER A 206 42.64 30.07 8.20
C SER A 206 43.65 30.89 9.00
N ALA A 207 43.37 31.11 10.29
CA ALA A 207 44.25 31.82 11.21
C ALA A 207 45.61 31.12 11.37
N LEU A 208 45.61 29.81 11.64
CA LEU A 208 46.81 29.02 11.85
C LEU A 208 47.68 28.93 10.59
N ILE A 209 47.06 28.80 9.41
CA ILE A 209 47.78 28.85 8.13
C ILE A 209 48.44 30.22 7.94
N SER A 210 47.70 31.31 8.12
CA SER A 210 48.26 32.66 8.02
C SER A 210 49.43 32.88 9.00
N ARG A 211 49.26 32.42 10.25
CA ARG A 211 50.31 32.46 11.27
C ARG A 211 51.55 31.65 10.87
N ARG A 212 51.38 30.45 10.32
CA ARG A 212 52.49 29.63 9.80
C ARG A 212 53.24 30.31 8.67
N HIS A 213 52.55 31.02 7.77
CA HIS A 213 53.21 31.80 6.72
C HIS A 213 54.10 32.92 7.29
N LEU A 214 53.72 33.51 8.43
CA LEU A 214 54.51 34.53 9.12
C LEU A 214 55.59 33.94 10.05
N GLN A 215 55.37 32.74 10.58
CA GLN A 215 56.22 32.07 11.59
C GLN A 215 56.56 30.64 11.13
N PHE A 216 57.34 30.53 10.05
CA PHE A 216 57.62 29.25 9.38
C PHE A 216 58.29 28.18 10.27
N TRP A 217 58.95 28.60 11.35
CA TRP A 217 59.62 27.70 12.32
C TRP A 217 58.64 26.94 13.22
N LYS A 218 57.36 27.30 13.27
CA LYS A 218 56.32 26.58 14.02
C LYS A 218 55.92 25.27 13.33
N SER A 219 56.67 24.21 13.61
CA SER A 219 56.52 22.90 12.95
C SER A 219 55.22 22.17 13.28
N HIS A 220 54.63 22.40 14.46
CA HIS A 220 53.34 21.80 14.86
C HIS A 220 52.17 22.28 13.99
N LEU A 221 52.31 23.43 13.31
CA LEU A 221 51.30 23.94 12.38
C LEU A 221 51.39 23.31 10.98
N LYS A 222 52.34 22.40 10.75
CA LYS A 222 52.57 21.83 9.40
C LYS A 222 51.41 21.02 8.85
N ARG A 223 50.65 20.36 9.74
CA ARG A 223 49.55 19.45 9.42
C ARG A 223 48.18 20.13 9.34
N VAL A 224 48.10 21.43 9.66
CA VAL A 224 46.84 22.19 9.58
C VAL A 224 46.34 22.19 8.15
N GLN A 225 45.08 21.79 7.99
CA GLN A 225 44.44 21.68 6.69
C GLN A 225 43.95 23.05 6.22
N ARG A 226 43.81 23.23 4.90
CA ARG A 226 43.10 24.39 4.35
C ARG A 226 41.63 24.35 4.77
N PRO A 227 40.92 25.50 4.78
CA PRO A 227 39.48 25.52 5.01
C PRO A 227 38.76 24.47 4.16
N LEU A 228 38.01 23.60 4.82
CA LEU A 228 37.28 22.50 4.21
C LEU A 228 35.97 23.02 3.60
N LEU A 229 35.51 22.35 2.55
CA LEU A 229 34.22 22.62 1.96
C LEU A 229 33.10 22.19 2.91
N GLN A 230 32.06 23.00 3.01
CA GLN A 230 30.87 22.66 3.77
C GLN A 230 30.00 21.70 2.97
N ALA A 231 29.55 20.61 3.58
CA ALA A 231 28.51 19.78 2.99
C ALA A 231 27.22 20.60 2.84
N PRO A 232 26.42 20.43 1.77
CA PRO A 232 25.14 21.11 1.63
C PRO A 232 24.20 20.79 2.79
N PHE A 233 23.39 21.76 3.22
CA PHE A 233 22.35 21.52 4.20
C PHE A 233 21.27 20.61 3.61
N LEU A 234 20.96 19.52 4.32
CA LEU A 234 19.89 18.60 3.98
C LEU A 234 18.74 18.81 4.97
N PRO A 235 17.63 19.47 4.56
CA PRO A 235 16.46 19.61 5.42
C PRO A 235 15.94 18.23 5.86
N PRO A 236 15.38 18.11 7.08
CA PRO A 236 14.76 16.86 7.52
C PRO A 236 13.66 16.45 6.53
N ARG A 237 13.58 15.16 6.20
CA ARG A 237 12.55 14.65 5.29
C ARG A 237 11.16 14.96 5.87
N PRO A 238 10.22 15.49 5.09
CA PRO A 238 8.85 15.66 5.56
C PRO A 238 8.30 14.29 6.03
N PRO A 239 7.48 14.26 7.08
CA PRO A 239 6.83 13.03 7.52
C PRO A 239 6.00 12.46 6.35
N ARG A 240 5.96 11.13 6.25
CA ARG A 240 5.17 10.47 5.20
C ARG A 240 3.70 10.86 5.38
N PRO A 241 2.95 11.13 4.30
CA PRO A 241 1.53 11.33 4.40
C PRO A 241 0.89 10.08 5.02
N VAL A 242 0.02 10.30 6.01
CA VAL A 242 -0.77 9.22 6.59
C VAL A 242 -1.85 8.86 5.58
N VAL A 243 -1.65 7.76 4.85
CA VAL A 243 -2.68 7.18 3.99
C VAL A 243 -3.66 6.47 4.90
N GLY A 244 -4.81 7.09 5.16
CA GLY A 244 -5.93 6.41 5.79
C GLY A 244 -6.56 5.46 4.79
N ILE A 245 -6.49 4.15 5.05
CA ILE A 245 -7.28 3.17 4.29
C ILE A 245 -8.70 3.24 4.88
N PRO A 246 -9.73 3.58 4.10
CA PRO A 246 -11.10 3.57 4.59
C PRO A 246 -11.50 2.13 4.99
N ASP A 247 -12.25 2.01 6.08
CA ASP A 247 -12.86 0.73 6.46
C ASP A 247 -13.80 0.25 5.34
N PRO A 248 -13.82 -1.06 5.03
CA PRO A 248 -14.73 -1.59 4.03
C PRO A 248 -16.17 -1.35 4.47
N PRO A 249 -17.10 -1.03 3.53
CA PRO A 249 -18.51 -0.88 3.87
C PRO A 249 -19.04 -2.21 4.42
N PRO A 250 -19.78 -2.20 5.54
CA PRO A 250 -20.31 -3.42 6.14
C PRO A 250 -21.23 -4.14 5.14
N ILE A 251 -21.01 -5.45 4.94
CA ILE A 251 -21.95 -6.31 4.23
C ILE A 251 -22.98 -6.79 5.26
N ASP A 252 -24.18 -6.22 5.22
CA ASP A 252 -25.28 -6.66 6.06
C ASP A 252 -25.77 -8.05 5.60
N GLY A 253 -25.49 -9.10 6.37
CA GLY A 253 -26.14 -10.42 6.25
C GLY A 253 -25.20 -11.62 6.22
N GLU A 254 -25.73 -12.79 6.62
CA GLU A 254 -25.02 -14.07 6.52
C GLU A 254 -24.57 -14.33 5.06
N ALA A 255 -23.28 -14.67 4.92
CA ALA A 255 -22.47 -14.71 3.69
C ALA A 255 -23.13 -15.20 2.38
N PRO A 256 -24.04 -16.19 2.34
CA PRO A 256 -24.63 -16.68 1.09
C PRO A 256 -25.91 -15.95 0.66
N ASP A 257 -26.72 -15.48 1.60
CA ASP A 257 -28.01 -14.81 1.33
C ASP A 257 -27.77 -13.45 0.66
N SER A 258 -26.76 -12.72 1.14
CA SER A 258 -26.34 -11.44 0.58
C SER A 258 -25.82 -11.59 -0.85
N LEU A 259 -25.08 -12.66 -1.14
CA LEU A 259 -24.57 -12.97 -2.48
C LEU A 259 -25.70 -13.43 -3.43
N PHE A 260 -26.74 -14.09 -2.95
CA PHE A 260 -27.91 -14.40 -3.80
C PHE A 260 -28.64 -13.12 -4.21
N CYS A 261 -28.75 -12.15 -3.29
CA CYS A 261 -29.42 -10.87 -3.56
C CYS A 261 -28.55 -9.89 -4.37
N GLN A 262 -27.25 -10.13 -4.49
CA GLN A 262 -26.30 -9.26 -5.20
C GLN A 262 -25.78 -9.96 -6.45
N SER A 263 -25.81 -9.27 -7.59
CA SER A 263 -25.29 -9.82 -8.85
C SER A 263 -23.78 -9.64 -9.06
N LEU A 264 -23.07 -9.24 -7.99
CA LEU A 264 -21.63 -8.97 -8.04
C LEU A 264 -20.84 -10.23 -8.40
N CYS A 265 -20.06 -10.16 -9.47
CA CYS A 265 -19.28 -11.29 -10.01
C CYS A 265 -20.12 -12.43 -10.59
N ALA A 266 -21.39 -12.23 -10.93
CA ALA A 266 -22.19 -13.23 -11.64
C ALA A 266 -21.53 -13.70 -12.94
N ASP A 267 -21.58 -15.01 -13.19
CA ASP A 267 -20.94 -15.68 -14.33
C ASP A 267 -21.91 -16.57 -15.12
N VAL A 268 -23.18 -16.63 -14.69
CA VAL A 268 -24.28 -17.29 -15.41
C VAL A 268 -25.54 -16.41 -15.39
N LEU A 269 -26.23 -16.38 -16.53
CA LEU A 269 -27.52 -15.73 -16.73
C LEU A 269 -28.57 -16.78 -17.13
N PHE A 270 -29.70 -16.82 -16.41
CA PHE A 270 -30.88 -17.59 -16.81
C PHE A 270 -31.90 -16.71 -17.52
N LEU A 271 -32.37 -17.19 -18.67
CA LEU A 271 -33.46 -16.60 -19.43
C LEU A 271 -34.74 -17.41 -19.18
N LEU A 272 -35.72 -16.81 -18.51
CA LEU A 272 -37.02 -17.42 -18.24
C LEU A 272 -38.09 -16.85 -19.17
N GLN A 273 -39.20 -17.59 -19.32
CA GLN A 273 -40.39 -17.13 -20.05
C GLN A 273 -40.09 -16.58 -21.46
N GLY A 274 -39.23 -17.27 -22.21
CA GLY A 274 -38.83 -16.84 -23.56
C GLY A 274 -37.90 -15.62 -23.60
N GLY A 275 -37.21 -15.33 -22.50
CA GLY A 275 -36.23 -14.24 -22.40
C GLY A 275 -36.77 -12.94 -21.79
N ALA A 276 -38.03 -12.92 -21.34
CA ALA A 276 -38.64 -11.76 -20.68
C ALA A 276 -38.00 -11.45 -19.33
N THR A 277 -37.65 -12.50 -18.58
CA THR A 277 -37.03 -12.37 -17.26
C THR A 277 -35.58 -12.87 -17.30
N ARG A 278 -34.70 -12.10 -16.64
CA ARG A 278 -33.27 -12.34 -16.54
C ARG A 278 -32.87 -12.55 -15.09
N VAL A 279 -32.27 -13.70 -14.78
CA VAL A 279 -31.82 -14.02 -13.41
C VAL A 279 -30.31 -14.31 -13.42
N PHE A 280 -29.53 -13.45 -12.77
CA PHE A 280 -28.08 -13.61 -12.63
C PHE A 280 -27.75 -14.53 -11.46
N ALA A 281 -26.72 -15.37 -11.63
CA ALA A 281 -26.25 -16.27 -10.58
C ALA A 281 -24.75 -16.63 -10.74
N HIS A 282 -24.28 -17.51 -9.86
CA HIS A 282 -22.89 -17.91 -9.72
C HIS A 282 -22.73 -19.43 -9.92
N LYS A 283 -21.99 -19.85 -10.95
CA LYS A 283 -21.79 -21.26 -11.33
C LYS A 283 -21.28 -22.10 -10.16
N VAL A 284 -20.27 -21.60 -9.44
CA VAL A 284 -19.65 -22.36 -8.34
C VAL A 284 -20.66 -22.69 -7.22
N TYR A 285 -21.58 -21.76 -6.89
CA TYR A 285 -22.62 -22.02 -5.90
C TYR A 285 -23.65 -23.03 -6.39
N LEU A 286 -24.11 -22.88 -7.63
CA LEU A 286 -25.11 -23.77 -8.22
C LEU A 286 -24.57 -25.18 -8.47
N ALA A 287 -23.36 -25.29 -9.02
CA ALA A 287 -22.71 -26.56 -9.33
C ALA A 287 -22.32 -27.35 -8.07
N THR A 288 -21.92 -26.67 -7.00
CA THR A 288 -21.60 -27.35 -5.74
C THR A 288 -22.86 -27.87 -5.04
N SER A 289 -24.01 -27.21 -5.24
CA SER A 289 -25.29 -27.58 -4.64
C SER A 289 -26.17 -28.50 -5.49
N CYS A 290 -25.98 -28.54 -6.82
CA CYS A 290 -26.80 -29.31 -7.76
C CYS A 290 -25.94 -30.00 -8.82
N SER A 291 -26.06 -31.33 -8.92
CA SER A 291 -25.29 -32.13 -9.90
C SER A 291 -25.64 -31.77 -11.35
N LYS A 292 -26.91 -31.47 -11.64
CA LYS A 292 -27.30 -31.05 -13.00
C LYS A 292 -26.66 -29.75 -13.42
N PHE A 293 -26.55 -28.77 -12.50
CA PHE A 293 -25.83 -27.54 -12.79
C PHE A 293 -24.33 -27.79 -12.95
N TYR A 294 -23.74 -28.69 -12.17
CA TYR A 294 -22.35 -29.10 -12.37
C TYR A 294 -22.12 -29.69 -13.76
N ASP A 295 -22.94 -30.66 -14.17
CA ASP A 295 -22.86 -31.28 -15.49
C ASP A 295 -23.14 -30.26 -16.60
N LEU A 296 -24.05 -29.31 -16.37
CA LEU A 296 -24.39 -28.25 -17.31
C LEU A 296 -23.23 -27.32 -17.60
N PHE A 297 -22.57 -26.84 -16.55
CA PHE A 297 -21.50 -25.86 -16.67
C PHE A 297 -20.14 -26.47 -17.02
N THR A 298 -20.01 -27.79 -16.96
CA THR A 298 -18.81 -28.53 -17.40
C THR A 298 -18.93 -29.06 -18.82
N LEU A 299 -20.06 -28.85 -19.51
CA LEU A 299 -20.14 -29.11 -20.94
C LEU A 299 -19.10 -28.25 -21.69
N ASP A 300 -18.37 -28.89 -22.59
CA ASP A 300 -17.44 -28.19 -23.47
C ASP A 300 -18.23 -27.40 -24.52
N LEU A 301 -18.37 -26.10 -24.31
CA LEU A 301 -19.07 -25.17 -25.20
C LEU A 301 -18.15 -24.55 -26.27
N LEU A 302 -16.84 -24.87 -26.23
CA LEU A 302 -15.84 -24.30 -27.13
C LEU A 302 -15.40 -25.27 -28.25
N ALA A 303 -15.74 -26.56 -28.16
CA ALA A 303 -15.27 -27.59 -29.08
C ALA A 303 -15.96 -27.67 -30.46
N THR A 304 -16.84 -26.74 -30.85
CA THR A 304 -17.62 -26.84 -32.10
C THR A 304 -17.18 -25.90 -33.22
N GLU A 305 -15.90 -25.92 -33.60
CA GLU A 305 -15.46 -25.36 -34.89
C GLU A 305 -14.86 -26.37 -35.88
N SER A 306 -14.78 -27.66 -35.55
CA SER A 306 -14.20 -28.63 -36.49
C SER A 306 -14.90 -29.98 -36.44
N ASP A 307 -15.97 -30.16 -37.23
CA ASP A 307 -16.32 -31.47 -37.83
C ASP A 307 -17.61 -31.39 -38.66
N TRP A 308 -17.65 -30.54 -39.70
CA TRP A 308 -18.63 -30.69 -40.80
C TRP A 308 -18.11 -30.10 -42.12
N GLU A 309 -17.02 -30.65 -42.66
CA GLU A 309 -16.86 -30.81 -44.12
C GLU A 309 -16.14 -32.14 -44.37
N GLY A 310 -16.76 -33.03 -45.16
CA GLY A 310 -16.19 -34.32 -45.52
C GLY A 310 -15.09 -34.19 -46.57
N GLU A 311 -14.22 -35.20 -46.70
CA GLU A 311 -14.23 -36.14 -47.82
C GLU A 311 -13.02 -37.09 -47.74
N GLU A 312 -13.18 -38.25 -48.36
CA GLU A 312 -12.28 -39.40 -48.41
C GLU A 312 -10.84 -39.07 -48.89
N ARG A 313 -9.83 -39.71 -48.28
CA ARG A 313 -8.72 -40.37 -49.01
C ARG A 313 -7.87 -41.26 -48.09
N ALA A 314 -7.61 -42.46 -48.57
CA ALA A 314 -6.86 -43.52 -47.90
C ALA A 314 -5.33 -43.43 -48.11
N VAL A 315 -4.60 -44.21 -47.28
CA VAL A 315 -3.19 -44.69 -47.40
C VAL A 315 -2.14 -43.67 -46.91
N SER A 316 -1.15 -43.93 -46.02
CA SER A 316 -0.45 -45.11 -45.46
C SER A 316 0.49 -44.70 -44.29
N GLY A 317 0.84 -45.64 -43.40
CA GLY A 317 2.14 -45.72 -42.69
C GLY A 317 2.17 -45.10 -41.28
N GLU A 318 2.07 -45.93 -40.23
CA GLU A 318 3.17 -46.35 -39.31
C GLU A 318 3.63 -45.23 -38.35
N GLU A 319 3.06 -45.20 -37.14
CA GLU A 319 3.68 -45.65 -35.88
C GLU A 319 4.46 -44.52 -35.18
N ASP A 320 3.86 -43.93 -34.13
CA ASP A 320 4.53 -43.95 -32.83
C ASP A 320 3.55 -43.73 -31.67
N GLU A 321 3.63 -44.65 -30.71
CA GLU A 321 2.67 -44.93 -29.66
C GLU A 321 3.27 -44.49 -28.33
N GLN A 322 2.85 -43.36 -27.75
CA GLN A 322 2.87 -43.23 -26.28
C GLN A 322 1.96 -42.11 -25.76
N SER A 323 1.18 -42.47 -24.73
CA SER A 323 0.38 -41.63 -23.84
C SER A 323 -1.07 -41.30 -24.25
N ARG A 324 -1.89 -42.34 -24.40
CA ARG A 324 -3.34 -42.30 -24.13
C ARG A 324 -3.68 -43.29 -23.01
N ARG A 325 -3.80 -42.81 -21.77
CA ARG A 325 -4.60 -43.46 -20.72
C ARG A 325 -5.19 -42.41 -19.80
N GLY A 326 -6.52 -42.37 -19.69
CA GLY A 326 -7.20 -41.72 -18.56
C GLY A 326 -8.42 -40.85 -18.87
N ALA A 327 -9.33 -41.28 -19.76
CA ALA A 327 -10.68 -40.70 -19.82
C ALA A 327 -11.72 -41.80 -19.57
N LYS A 328 -12.09 -41.97 -18.28
CA LYS A 328 -13.38 -42.46 -17.76
C LYS A 328 -13.22 -42.70 -16.26
N GLU A 329 -13.61 -41.71 -15.45
CA GLU A 329 -14.01 -41.98 -14.07
C GLU A 329 -15.39 -41.39 -13.85
N GLN A 330 -16.36 -42.29 -13.71
CA GLN A 330 -17.77 -42.02 -13.49
C GLN A 330 -17.93 -41.68 -12.02
N ALA A 331 -18.48 -40.50 -11.69
CA ALA A 331 -18.71 -40.06 -10.32
C ALA A 331 -19.49 -41.13 -9.54
N GLY A 332 -18.92 -41.54 -8.40
CA GLY A 332 -19.37 -42.66 -7.58
C GLY A 332 -20.82 -42.52 -7.13
N ARG A 333 -21.68 -43.37 -7.70
CA ARG A 333 -23.00 -43.71 -7.16
C ARG A 333 -22.76 -44.53 -5.89
N THR A 334 -23.13 -44.00 -4.72
CA THR A 334 -23.02 -44.72 -3.44
C THR A 334 -23.89 -45.98 -3.47
N LYS A 335 -23.24 -47.13 -3.69
CA LYS A 335 -23.80 -48.43 -3.36
C LYS A 335 -23.68 -48.61 -1.85
N SER A 336 -24.82 -48.92 -1.22
CA SER A 336 -24.92 -49.46 0.13
C SER A 336 -23.92 -50.61 0.28
N LEU A 337 -23.03 -50.53 1.27
CA LEU A 337 -22.18 -51.63 1.69
C LEU A 337 -22.68 -52.10 3.05
N ASP A 338 -23.29 -53.28 3.02
CA ASP A 338 -23.60 -54.11 4.18
C ASP A 338 -22.30 -54.48 4.91
N ILE A 339 -22.34 -54.37 6.23
CA ILE A 339 -21.26 -54.76 7.14
C ILE A 339 -21.43 -56.25 7.46
N ASP A 340 -20.52 -57.08 6.96
CA ASP A 340 -20.32 -58.44 7.46
C ASP A 340 -19.54 -58.41 8.78
N LYS A 341 -20.05 -59.14 9.77
CA LYS A 341 -19.46 -59.37 11.09
C LYS A 341 -18.78 -60.75 11.15
N GLU A 342 -17.55 -60.79 11.65
CA GLU A 342 -17.01 -61.88 12.49
C GLU A 342 -16.79 -61.28 13.90
N GLY A 343 -17.44 -61.76 14.98
CA GLY A 343 -16.98 -62.83 15.88
C GLY A 343 -15.88 -62.30 16.82
N GLU A 344 -16.00 -62.10 18.14
CA GLU A 344 -16.60 -62.90 19.23
C GLU A 344 -16.98 -62.02 20.45
N GLY A 345 -17.88 -62.52 21.31
CA GLY A 345 -17.76 -62.29 22.77
C GLY A 345 -18.91 -61.67 23.59
N GLY A 346 -20.07 -62.36 23.71
CA GLY A 346 -20.95 -62.37 24.91
C GLY A 346 -21.84 -61.13 25.20
N ALA A 347 -23.08 -61.21 25.71
CA ALA A 347 -23.93 -62.30 26.15
C ALA A 347 -25.38 -61.75 26.37
N ARG A 348 -26.40 -62.60 26.07
CA ARG A 348 -27.81 -62.62 26.60
C ARG A 348 -28.71 -61.42 26.24
N GLY A 349 -29.76 -61.53 25.41
CA GLY A 349 -30.99 -62.34 25.51
C GLY A 349 -32.18 -61.34 25.44
N LEU A 350 -33.34 -61.49 24.78
CA LEU A 350 -34.20 -62.62 24.42
C LEU A 350 -35.26 -62.16 23.35
N LYS A 351 -35.63 -63.06 22.41
CA LYS A 351 -36.94 -63.30 21.70
C LYS A 351 -37.51 -62.24 20.71
N ARG A 352 -37.56 -62.38 19.35
CA ARG A 352 -38.29 -63.28 18.38
C ARG A 352 -39.85 -63.19 18.40
N PRO A 353 -40.61 -63.50 17.31
CA PRO A 353 -40.49 -63.29 15.82
C PRO A 353 -41.90 -62.92 15.17
N PRO A 354 -42.33 -63.30 13.92
CA PRO A 354 -41.92 -63.01 12.51
C PRO A 354 -43.09 -62.64 11.51
N ILE A 355 -42.80 -62.59 10.17
CA ILE A 355 -43.60 -63.07 8.97
C ILE A 355 -44.14 -62.08 7.88
N LEU A 356 -43.77 -62.42 6.60
CA LEU A 356 -44.31 -62.17 5.21
C LEU A 356 -44.37 -60.73 4.64
N GLN A 357 -43.80 -60.32 3.48
CA GLN A 357 -43.50 -60.81 2.10
C GLN A 357 -44.51 -60.33 1.02
N GLN A 358 -43.95 -59.83 -0.10
CA GLN A 358 -44.49 -59.47 -1.45
C GLN A 358 -44.97 -58.01 -1.63
N GLY A 359 -44.65 -57.29 -2.73
CA GLY A 359 -44.04 -57.67 -4.01
C GLY A 359 -43.54 -56.46 -4.83
N SER A 360 -42.65 -56.79 -5.78
CA SER A 360 -41.99 -55.96 -6.80
C SER A 360 -42.93 -55.52 -7.93
N LEU A 361 -42.63 -54.42 -8.65
CA LEU A 361 -42.84 -54.32 -10.12
C LEU A 361 -42.05 -53.16 -10.75
N ARG A 362 -41.62 -53.38 -12.00
CA ARG A 362 -40.57 -52.71 -12.77
C ARG A 362 -41.07 -51.59 -13.71
N THR A 363 -40.09 -50.76 -14.09
CA THR A 363 -39.90 -49.87 -15.26
C THR A 363 -40.83 -50.02 -16.48
N SER A 364 -41.19 -48.88 -17.10
CA SER A 364 -41.75 -48.80 -18.45
C SER A 364 -41.03 -47.73 -19.28
N LYS A 365 -40.61 -48.12 -20.50
CA LYS A 365 -40.17 -47.25 -21.60
C LYS A 365 -41.38 -46.91 -22.47
N SER A 366 -41.37 -45.77 -23.15
CA SER A 366 -42.13 -45.62 -24.39
C SER A 366 -41.59 -44.50 -25.29
N ASP A 367 -41.31 -44.89 -26.52
CA ASP A 367 -41.12 -44.08 -27.73
C ASP A 367 -42.45 -43.48 -28.23
N ASN A 368 -42.42 -42.28 -28.85
CA ASN A 368 -42.97 -42.02 -30.21
C ASN A 368 -43.16 -40.52 -30.58
N ALA A 369 -42.71 -40.21 -31.81
CA ALA A 369 -43.29 -39.33 -32.84
C ALA A 369 -43.16 -37.77 -32.82
N LEU A 370 -42.69 -37.28 -33.99
CA LEU A 370 -42.49 -35.92 -34.56
C LEU A 370 -43.82 -35.15 -34.88
N PRO A 371 -43.83 -33.94 -35.52
CA PRO A 371 -43.01 -32.71 -35.42
C PRO A 371 -43.87 -31.41 -35.39
N ALA A 372 -43.30 -30.25 -35.01
CA ALA A 372 -43.77 -28.94 -35.51
C ALA A 372 -42.69 -27.86 -35.35
N ARG A 373 -42.12 -27.42 -36.48
CA ARG A 373 -41.23 -26.26 -36.59
C ARG A 373 -42.06 -24.97 -36.45
N SER A 374 -41.73 -24.14 -35.47
CA SER A 374 -41.92 -22.69 -35.54
C SER A 374 -40.55 -22.03 -35.43
N GLN A 375 -40.08 -21.46 -36.54
CA GLN A 375 -38.85 -20.68 -36.61
C GLN A 375 -39.12 -19.26 -36.13
N CYS A 376 -38.28 -18.76 -35.22
CA CYS A 376 -38.03 -17.33 -35.02
C CYS A 376 -36.52 -17.08 -35.16
N PRO A 377 -36.10 -15.88 -35.62
CA PRO A 377 -34.83 -15.70 -36.31
C PRO A 377 -33.66 -15.46 -35.34
N LEU A 378 -32.58 -16.24 -35.50
CA LEU A 378 -31.29 -15.96 -34.86
C LEU A 378 -30.57 -14.81 -35.57
N GLY A 379 -30.20 -13.78 -34.80
CA GLY A 379 -29.11 -12.85 -35.10
C GLY A 379 -27.75 -13.40 -34.63
N PRO A 380 -26.62 -12.79 -35.01
CA PRO A 380 -25.42 -13.52 -35.40
C PRO A 380 -24.45 -13.87 -34.25
N LEU A 381 -23.79 -15.03 -34.42
CA LEU A 381 -22.50 -15.45 -33.85
C LEU A 381 -22.44 -15.64 -32.32
N GLY A 382 -22.98 -16.76 -31.86
CA GLY A 382 -22.61 -17.36 -30.57
C GLY A 382 -22.53 -18.88 -30.72
N ALA A 383 -21.42 -19.48 -30.28
CA ALA A 383 -21.28 -20.95 -30.20
C ALA A 383 -22.26 -21.47 -29.14
N GLY A 384 -23.39 -22.01 -29.60
CA GLY A 384 -24.49 -22.44 -28.74
C GLY A 384 -25.00 -23.82 -29.09
N ARG A 385 -25.38 -24.58 -28.06
CA ARG A 385 -25.90 -25.95 -28.22
C ARG A 385 -27.38 -26.01 -27.86
N GLY A 386 -28.19 -26.50 -28.79
CA GLY A 386 -29.57 -26.91 -28.50
C GLY A 386 -29.59 -28.16 -27.64
N LEU A 387 -30.37 -28.15 -26.56
CA LEU A 387 -30.36 -29.19 -25.53
C LEU A 387 -31.48 -30.22 -25.71
N SER A 388 -31.77 -30.59 -26.96
CA SER A 388 -32.93 -31.43 -27.34
C SER A 388 -32.93 -32.86 -26.76
N GLY A 389 -31.87 -33.27 -26.06
CA GLY A 389 -31.76 -34.55 -25.35
C GLY A 389 -31.46 -34.44 -23.86
N TRP A 390 -31.39 -33.22 -23.30
CA TRP A 390 -31.38 -33.04 -21.86
C TRP A 390 -32.80 -33.10 -21.33
N GLU A 391 -32.95 -33.52 -20.08
CA GLU A 391 -34.26 -33.64 -19.45
C GLU A 391 -35.04 -32.30 -19.47
N ARG A 392 -36.38 -32.39 -19.39
CA ARG A 392 -37.29 -31.25 -19.43
C ARG A 392 -36.77 -30.14 -18.50
N GLY A 393 -36.67 -28.90 -18.99
CA GLY A 393 -36.26 -27.74 -18.18
C GLY A 393 -35.20 -26.84 -18.81
N PHE A 394 -34.24 -27.38 -19.57
CA PHE A 394 -33.21 -26.60 -20.27
C PHE A 394 -33.43 -26.62 -21.79
N LEU A 395 -33.52 -25.45 -22.42
CA LEU A 395 -33.73 -25.31 -23.86
C LEU A 395 -32.41 -25.17 -24.63
N SER A 396 -31.53 -24.28 -24.16
CA SER A 396 -30.21 -24.03 -24.77
C SER A 396 -29.20 -23.51 -23.75
N VAL A 397 -27.92 -23.77 -24.01
CA VAL A 397 -26.81 -23.18 -23.25
C VAL A 397 -25.74 -22.68 -24.23
N TYR A 398 -25.22 -21.49 -23.99
CA TYR A 398 -24.22 -20.85 -24.83
C TYR A 398 -23.42 -19.79 -24.06
N LEU A 399 -22.32 -19.31 -24.65
CA LEU A 399 -21.52 -18.22 -24.10
C LEU A 399 -21.87 -16.91 -24.82
N GLU A 400 -22.07 -15.85 -24.06
CA GLU A 400 -22.39 -14.52 -24.59
C GLU A 400 -21.72 -13.42 -23.76
N HIS A 401 -21.30 -12.35 -24.41
CA HIS A 401 -20.82 -11.15 -23.71
C HIS A 401 -22.02 -10.34 -23.24
N ILE A 402 -22.24 -10.30 -21.93
CA ILE A 402 -23.38 -9.62 -21.31
C ILE A 402 -22.86 -8.44 -20.48
N ALA A 403 -23.58 -7.32 -20.52
CA ALA A 403 -23.30 -6.21 -19.63
C ALA A 403 -23.53 -6.63 -18.17
N ASP A 404 -22.46 -6.62 -17.39
CA ASP A 404 -22.46 -6.88 -15.96
C ASP A 404 -23.42 -5.89 -15.27
N PRO A 405 -24.37 -6.38 -14.46
CA PRO A 405 -25.43 -5.55 -13.90
C PRO A 405 -24.92 -4.49 -12.91
N GLU A 406 -23.79 -4.71 -12.26
CA GLU A 406 -23.23 -3.79 -11.26
C GLU A 406 -22.30 -2.75 -11.89
N THR A 407 -21.47 -3.18 -12.84
CA THR A 407 -20.40 -2.36 -13.43
C THR A 407 -20.74 -1.80 -14.82
N GLY A 408 -21.77 -2.33 -15.48
CA GLY A 408 -22.19 -1.97 -16.84
C GLY A 408 -21.22 -2.41 -17.94
N ARG A 409 -20.15 -3.14 -17.61
CA ARG A 409 -19.13 -3.59 -18.58
C ARG A 409 -19.49 -4.94 -19.17
N LEU A 410 -19.09 -5.19 -20.41
CA LEU A 410 -19.29 -6.49 -21.04
C LEU A 410 -18.39 -7.53 -20.36
N ARG A 411 -18.99 -8.65 -19.93
CA ARG A 411 -18.31 -9.81 -19.37
C ARG A 411 -18.81 -11.07 -20.07
N LEU A 412 -17.92 -12.02 -20.36
CA LEU A 412 -18.32 -13.31 -20.90
C LEU A 412 -19.08 -14.12 -19.83
N MET A 413 -20.34 -14.44 -20.08
CA MET A 413 -21.20 -15.21 -19.18
C MET A 413 -21.79 -16.43 -19.89
N THR A 414 -22.12 -17.47 -19.11
CA THR A 414 -22.92 -18.60 -19.61
C THR A 414 -24.40 -18.23 -19.59
N VAL A 415 -25.06 -18.32 -20.73
CA VAL A 415 -26.50 -18.06 -20.85
C VAL A 415 -27.23 -19.38 -20.95
N VAL A 416 -28.23 -19.55 -20.09
CA VAL A 416 -29.07 -20.74 -20.02
C VAL A 416 -30.51 -20.34 -20.26
N SER A 417 -31.09 -20.82 -21.36
CA SER A 417 -32.51 -20.65 -21.64
C SER A 417 -33.31 -21.76 -20.99
N MET A 418 -34.23 -21.38 -20.11
CA MET A 418 -35.09 -22.30 -19.38
C MET A 418 -36.42 -22.50 -20.11
N ASP A 419 -37.08 -23.64 -19.84
CA ASP A 419 -38.42 -23.92 -20.38
C ASP A 419 -39.43 -22.84 -19.99
N GLY A 420 -40.33 -22.48 -20.91
CA GLY A 420 -41.31 -21.41 -20.73
C GLY A 420 -42.32 -21.64 -19.61
N LEU A 421 -42.45 -22.88 -19.11
CA LEU A 421 -43.30 -23.21 -17.96
C LEU A 421 -42.68 -22.81 -16.62
N ILE A 422 -41.38 -22.53 -16.57
CA ILE A 422 -40.67 -22.18 -15.34
C ILE A 422 -40.94 -20.71 -14.99
N GLN A 423 -41.64 -20.50 -13.88
CA GLN A 423 -41.97 -19.18 -13.34
C GLN A 423 -40.80 -18.60 -12.55
N GLU A 424 -40.71 -17.27 -12.50
CA GLU A 424 -39.63 -16.54 -11.85
C GLU A 424 -39.56 -16.79 -10.33
N GLU A 425 -40.65 -16.55 -9.60
CA GLU A 425 -40.62 -16.64 -8.13
C GLU A 425 -40.28 -18.06 -7.62
N PRO A 426 -40.90 -19.15 -8.13
CA PRO A 426 -40.52 -20.50 -7.71
C PRO A 426 -39.09 -20.86 -8.10
N PHE A 427 -38.60 -20.38 -9.25
CA PHE A 427 -37.22 -20.60 -9.66
C PHE A 427 -36.23 -19.86 -8.75
N GLN A 428 -36.52 -18.61 -8.39
CA GLN A 428 -35.72 -17.85 -7.42
C GLN A 428 -35.69 -18.54 -6.04
N ALA A 429 -36.80 -19.13 -5.58
CA ALA A 429 -36.81 -19.90 -4.33
C ALA A 429 -35.89 -21.14 -4.39
N VAL A 430 -35.88 -21.84 -5.53
CA VAL A 430 -34.94 -22.96 -5.75
C VAL A 430 -33.49 -22.46 -5.78
N LEU A 431 -33.20 -21.36 -6.46
CA LEU A 431 -31.86 -20.79 -6.48
C LEU A 431 -31.42 -20.35 -5.08
N GLN A 432 -32.28 -19.66 -4.32
CA GLN A 432 -31.99 -19.28 -2.95
C GLN A 432 -31.62 -20.50 -2.10
N TYR A 433 -32.40 -21.58 -2.17
CA TYR A 433 -32.07 -22.82 -1.50
C TYR A 433 -30.69 -23.37 -1.89
N LEU A 434 -30.31 -23.31 -3.17
CA LEU A 434 -28.98 -23.74 -3.61
C LEU A 434 -27.85 -22.87 -3.04
N TYR A 435 -28.13 -21.59 -2.73
CA TYR A 435 -27.18 -20.69 -2.08
C TYR A 435 -27.11 -20.87 -0.57
N THR A 436 -28.23 -21.13 0.09
CA THR A 436 -28.38 -20.97 1.54
C THR A 436 -28.63 -22.29 2.27
N GLY A 437 -29.18 -23.29 1.59
CA GLY A 437 -29.68 -24.53 2.21
C GLY A 437 -31.00 -24.35 2.96
N SER A 438 -31.60 -23.15 2.92
CA SER A 438 -32.87 -22.81 3.55
C SER A 438 -33.98 -22.65 2.49
N LEU A 439 -35.19 -23.06 2.83
CA LEU A 439 -36.37 -22.88 1.98
C LEU A 439 -37.14 -21.65 2.49
N ASP A 440 -37.29 -20.63 1.65
CA ASP A 440 -38.18 -19.51 1.91
C ASP A 440 -39.62 -19.92 1.55
N GLU A 441 -40.42 -20.24 2.57
CA GLU A 441 -41.82 -20.66 2.39
C GLU A 441 -42.73 -19.54 1.86
N SER A 442 -42.26 -18.28 1.89
CA SER A 442 -43.03 -17.12 1.42
C SER A 442 -42.82 -16.80 -0.06
N ARG A 443 -41.75 -17.33 -0.68
CA ARG A 443 -41.40 -17.06 -2.08
C ARG A 443 -42.01 -18.09 -3.02
N GLY A 444 -43.18 -17.74 -3.57
CA GLY A 444 -43.84 -18.47 -4.64
C GLY A 444 -44.62 -19.72 -4.18
N ASP A 445 -45.19 -20.42 -5.16
CA ASP A 445 -45.98 -21.63 -4.93
C ASP A 445 -45.07 -22.84 -4.67
N LEU A 446 -45.13 -23.38 -3.45
CA LEU A 446 -44.36 -24.55 -3.02
C LEU A 446 -44.51 -25.76 -3.95
N MET A 447 -45.68 -25.96 -4.56
CA MET A 447 -45.88 -27.08 -5.49
C MET A 447 -45.06 -26.89 -6.78
N GLN A 448 -44.92 -25.65 -7.24
CA GLN A 448 -44.07 -25.31 -8.38
C GLN A 448 -42.60 -25.40 -8.00
N VAL A 449 -42.21 -25.00 -6.78
CA VAL A 449 -40.85 -25.18 -6.25
C VAL A 449 -40.48 -26.68 -6.24
N ALA A 450 -41.38 -27.55 -5.76
CA ALA A 450 -41.16 -29.00 -5.79
C ALA A 450 -41.00 -29.55 -7.23
N THR A 451 -41.80 -29.04 -8.17
CA THR A 451 -41.74 -29.44 -9.58
C THR A 451 -40.39 -29.05 -10.20
N ILE A 452 -39.90 -27.83 -9.95
CA ILE A 452 -38.59 -27.36 -10.43
C ILE A 452 -37.47 -28.13 -9.73
N ALA A 453 -37.58 -28.39 -8.42
CA ALA A 453 -36.61 -29.19 -7.67
C ALA A 453 -36.50 -30.62 -8.22
N GLU A 454 -37.61 -31.21 -8.65
CA GLU A 454 -37.62 -32.52 -9.32
C GLU A 454 -36.95 -32.46 -10.70
N LEU A 455 -37.26 -31.45 -11.52
CA LEU A 455 -36.61 -31.24 -12.83
C LEU A 455 -35.10 -31.07 -12.71
N LEU A 456 -34.63 -30.34 -11.70
CA LEU A 456 -33.22 -30.09 -11.41
C LEU A 456 -32.56 -31.18 -10.55
N GLU A 457 -33.28 -32.25 -10.21
CA GLU A 457 -32.82 -33.35 -9.34
C GLU A 457 -32.29 -32.88 -7.96
N VAL A 458 -32.86 -31.79 -7.42
CA VAL A 458 -32.59 -31.29 -6.08
C VAL A 458 -33.49 -32.03 -5.08
N PHE A 459 -33.19 -33.32 -4.87
CA PHE A 459 -34.03 -34.20 -4.05
C PHE A 459 -34.23 -33.70 -2.62
N ASP A 460 -33.22 -33.06 -2.04
CA ASP A 460 -33.27 -32.52 -0.67
C ASP A 460 -34.34 -31.43 -0.55
N LEU A 461 -34.38 -30.50 -1.50
CA LEU A 461 -35.39 -29.45 -1.55
C LEU A 461 -36.79 -30.03 -1.78
N ARG A 462 -36.92 -30.99 -2.70
CA ARG A 462 -38.20 -31.67 -2.95
C ARG A 462 -38.73 -32.35 -1.68
N MET A 463 -37.85 -32.99 -0.91
CA MET A 463 -38.20 -33.58 0.39
C MET A 463 -38.56 -32.51 1.43
N MET A 464 -37.83 -31.41 1.49
CA MET A 464 -38.14 -30.30 2.42
C MET A 464 -39.50 -29.68 2.13
N VAL A 465 -39.86 -29.46 0.86
CA VAL A 465 -41.19 -28.98 0.47
C VAL A 465 -42.27 -29.97 0.89
N ALA A 466 -42.07 -31.27 0.64
CA ALA A 466 -43.02 -32.30 1.07
C ALA A 466 -43.22 -32.30 2.60
N ASN A 467 -42.14 -32.17 3.36
CA ASN A 467 -42.20 -32.07 4.82
C ASN A 467 -42.97 -30.82 5.27
N VAL A 468 -42.75 -29.66 4.65
CA VAL A 468 -43.50 -28.42 4.94
C VAL A 468 -45.00 -28.61 4.67
N LEU A 469 -45.36 -29.17 3.51
CA LEU A 469 -46.76 -29.43 3.14
C LEU A 469 -47.44 -30.42 4.08
N ASN A 470 -46.70 -31.41 4.59
CA ASN A 470 -47.19 -32.40 5.55
C ASN A 470 -47.15 -31.92 7.02
N ARG A 471 -46.67 -30.70 7.29
CA ARG A 471 -46.47 -30.14 8.65
C ARG A 471 -45.42 -30.90 9.48
N GLU A 472 -44.42 -31.45 8.81
CA GLU A 472 -43.29 -32.19 9.38
C GLU A 472 -41.96 -31.44 9.20
N SER A 473 -42.00 -30.10 9.14
CA SER A 473 -40.83 -29.25 8.88
C SER A 473 -39.68 -29.42 9.88
N PHE A 474 -39.95 -29.96 11.08
CA PHE A 474 -38.92 -30.31 12.06
C PHE A 474 -37.85 -31.28 11.51
N MET A 475 -38.20 -32.12 10.53
CA MET A 475 -37.25 -33.04 9.88
C MET A 475 -36.25 -32.32 8.96
N ASN A 476 -36.55 -31.08 8.55
CA ASN A 476 -35.71 -30.34 7.61
C ASN A 476 -34.34 -29.96 8.19
N GLN A 477 -34.19 -29.96 9.52
CA GLN A 477 -32.91 -29.65 10.16
C GLN A 477 -31.79 -30.63 9.76
N GLU A 478 -32.09 -31.93 9.68
CA GLU A 478 -31.12 -32.94 9.29
C GLU A 478 -30.82 -32.89 7.77
N ILE A 479 -31.82 -32.56 6.96
CA ILE A 479 -31.65 -32.36 5.52
C ILE A 479 -30.72 -31.18 5.27
N THR A 480 -30.94 -30.04 5.93
CA THR A 480 -30.09 -28.85 5.82
C THR A 480 -28.65 -29.15 6.25
N LYS A 481 -28.44 -29.85 7.37
CA LYS A 481 -27.09 -30.27 7.80
C LYS A 481 -26.40 -31.14 6.74
N ALA A 482 -27.08 -32.17 6.24
CA ALA A 482 -26.53 -33.07 5.24
C ALA A 482 -26.24 -32.37 3.90
N PHE A 483 -27.06 -31.38 3.53
CA PHE A 483 -26.84 -30.52 2.38
C PHE A 483 -25.54 -29.70 2.53
N HIS A 484 -25.36 -28.99 3.64
CA HIS A 484 -24.16 -28.19 3.89
C HIS A 484 -22.88 -29.02 3.90
N VAL A 485 -22.91 -30.21 4.52
CA VAL A 485 -21.75 -31.12 4.53
C VAL A 485 -21.37 -31.56 3.11
N ARG A 486 -22.34 -31.97 2.28
CA ARG A 486 -22.08 -32.37 0.89
C ARG A 486 -21.54 -31.21 0.06
N ARG A 487 -22.13 -30.03 0.21
CA ARG A 487 -21.71 -28.84 -0.51
C ARG A 487 -20.30 -28.42 -0.12
N ALA A 488 -19.96 -28.41 1.17
CA ALA A 488 -18.61 -28.10 1.64
C ALA A 488 -17.56 -29.03 1.02
N ASN A 489 -17.86 -30.33 0.93
CA ASN A 489 -16.98 -31.30 0.28
C ASN A 489 -16.80 -31.02 -1.22
N ARG A 490 -17.88 -30.66 -1.94
CA ARG A 490 -17.80 -30.26 -3.36
C ARG A 490 -17.07 -28.95 -3.57
N ILE A 491 -17.24 -27.96 -2.69
CA ILE A 491 -16.48 -26.70 -2.72
C ILE A 491 -14.99 -27.01 -2.59
N LYS A 492 -14.60 -27.87 -1.64
CA LYS A 492 -13.21 -28.30 -1.47
C LYS A 492 -12.63 -28.97 -2.72
N GLU A 493 -13.43 -29.79 -3.41
CA GLU A 493 -13.05 -30.40 -4.68
C GLU A 493 -12.88 -29.36 -5.80
N CYS A 494 -13.79 -28.38 -5.91
CA CYS A 494 -13.67 -27.32 -6.90
C CYS A 494 -12.43 -26.45 -6.66
N LEU A 495 -12.12 -26.15 -5.40
CA LEU A 495 -10.91 -25.43 -5.00
C LEU A 495 -9.64 -26.21 -5.33
N SER A 496 -9.61 -27.52 -5.09
CA SER A 496 -8.42 -28.33 -5.36
C SER A 496 -8.17 -28.57 -6.85
N LYS A 497 -9.23 -28.70 -7.66
CA LYS A 497 -9.14 -28.91 -9.11
C LYS A 497 -9.09 -27.60 -9.92
N GLY A 498 -9.40 -26.46 -9.30
CA GLY A 498 -9.58 -25.18 -9.99
C GLY A 498 -10.80 -25.14 -10.91
N THR A 499 -11.76 -26.04 -10.74
CA THR A 499 -12.98 -26.09 -11.57
C THR A 499 -13.80 -24.83 -11.33
N PHE A 500 -14.16 -24.10 -12.38
CA PHE A 500 -14.85 -22.80 -12.34
C PHE A 500 -14.03 -21.64 -11.74
N ALA A 501 -12.71 -21.79 -11.56
CA ALA A 501 -11.89 -20.69 -11.06
C ALA A 501 -11.90 -19.50 -12.03
N ASP A 502 -12.11 -18.29 -11.50
CA ASP A 502 -12.20 -17.03 -12.23
C ASP A 502 -11.21 -15.97 -11.70
N VAL A 503 -10.34 -16.36 -10.77
CA VAL A 503 -9.18 -15.58 -10.31
C VAL A 503 -8.04 -16.51 -9.91
N VAL A 504 -6.80 -16.06 -10.06
CA VAL A 504 -5.60 -16.80 -9.66
C VAL A 504 -4.70 -15.90 -8.82
N PHE A 505 -4.34 -16.34 -7.62
CA PHE A 505 -3.36 -15.66 -6.78
C PHE A 505 -1.95 -16.12 -7.14
N HIS A 506 -1.04 -15.16 -7.25
CA HIS A 506 0.38 -15.41 -7.49
C HIS A 506 1.12 -15.29 -6.15
N LEU A 507 1.61 -16.41 -5.66
CA LEU A 507 2.34 -16.51 -4.41
C LEU A 507 3.82 -16.71 -4.72
N ASP A 508 4.69 -16.40 -3.75
CA ASP A 508 6.14 -16.56 -3.91
C ASP A 508 6.52 -18.03 -4.23
N ASP A 509 5.67 -18.99 -3.85
CA ASP A 509 5.86 -20.43 -4.02
C ASP A 509 4.93 -21.07 -5.08
N GLY A 510 4.10 -20.30 -5.79
CA GLY A 510 3.26 -20.86 -6.86
C GLY A 510 2.02 -20.05 -7.22
N TYR A 511 1.03 -20.75 -7.79
CA TYR A 511 -0.23 -20.19 -8.25
C TYR A 511 -1.38 -20.87 -7.52
N LEU A 512 -2.35 -20.09 -7.03
CA LEU A 512 -3.54 -20.60 -6.34
C LEU A 512 -4.81 -20.15 -7.08
N PRO A 513 -5.48 -21.03 -7.85
CA PRO A 513 -6.77 -20.71 -8.44
C PRO A 513 -7.83 -20.57 -7.34
N ALA A 514 -8.72 -19.59 -7.50
CA ALA A 514 -9.80 -19.32 -6.56
C ALA A 514 -11.04 -18.80 -7.30
N HIS A 515 -12.10 -18.56 -6.53
CA HIS A 515 -13.42 -18.21 -7.05
C HIS A 515 -13.87 -16.89 -6.43
N LYS A 516 -14.04 -15.84 -7.25
CA LYS A 516 -14.51 -14.53 -6.80
C LYS A 516 -15.81 -14.64 -5.98
N PRO A 517 -16.84 -15.43 -6.37
CA PRO A 517 -18.06 -15.57 -5.59
C PRO A 517 -17.84 -16.14 -4.18
N LEU A 518 -16.92 -17.11 -4.03
CA LEU A 518 -16.57 -17.65 -2.70
C LEU A 518 -15.79 -16.63 -1.87
N LEU A 519 -14.87 -15.89 -2.49
CA LEU A 519 -14.04 -14.89 -1.83
C LEU A 519 -14.86 -13.70 -1.32
N ILE A 520 -15.77 -13.16 -2.15
CA ILE A 520 -16.60 -12.00 -1.77
C ILE A 520 -17.64 -12.35 -0.70
N SER A 521 -18.12 -13.58 -0.66
CA SER A 521 -19.01 -14.04 0.42
C SER A 521 -18.29 -14.16 1.76
N SER A 522 -16.97 -14.43 1.74
CA SER A 522 -16.20 -14.77 2.94
C SER A 522 -15.27 -13.64 3.42
N CYS A 523 -15.11 -12.56 2.65
CA CYS A 523 -14.16 -11.50 2.96
C CYS A 523 -14.59 -10.13 2.39
N ASP A 524 -14.85 -9.18 3.28
CA ASP A 524 -15.26 -7.81 2.92
C ASP A 524 -14.22 -7.07 2.06
N TRP A 525 -12.94 -7.33 2.29
CA TRP A 525 -11.86 -6.75 1.49
C TRP A 525 -11.88 -7.28 0.06
N MET A 526 -12.14 -8.57 -0.11
CA MET A 526 -12.27 -9.17 -1.44
C MET A 526 -13.53 -8.66 -2.14
N ALA A 527 -14.64 -8.52 -1.41
CA ALA A 527 -15.85 -7.88 -1.92
C ALA A 527 -15.59 -6.43 -2.38
N ALA A 528 -14.91 -5.63 -1.57
CA ALA A 528 -14.53 -4.25 -1.93
C ALA A 528 -13.60 -4.21 -3.15
N MET A 529 -12.63 -5.12 -3.22
CA MET A 529 -11.69 -5.23 -4.33
C MET A 529 -12.40 -5.57 -5.65
N PHE A 530 -13.42 -6.43 -5.64
CA PHE A 530 -14.14 -6.83 -6.84
C PHE A 530 -15.34 -5.93 -7.21
N ARG A 531 -15.70 -4.93 -6.39
CA ARG A 531 -16.81 -3.97 -6.60
C ARG A 531 -16.55 -2.87 -7.65
N GLY A 532 -15.69 -3.09 -8.63
CA GLY A 532 -15.48 -2.13 -9.71
C GLY A 532 -14.54 -0.96 -9.40
N SER A 533 -14.16 -0.66 -8.16
CA SER A 533 -13.26 0.51 -7.92
C SER A 533 -11.77 0.21 -8.15
N PHE A 534 -11.43 -1.05 -8.38
CA PHE A 534 -10.06 -1.56 -8.46
C PHE A 534 -9.81 -2.26 -9.79
N MET A 535 -8.56 -2.31 -10.25
CA MET A 535 -8.23 -2.94 -11.54
C MET A 535 -8.56 -4.44 -11.54
N GLU A 536 -8.42 -5.07 -10.38
CA GLU A 536 -8.71 -6.46 -10.05
C GLU A 536 -10.17 -6.85 -10.32
N SER A 537 -11.09 -5.89 -10.31
CA SER A 537 -12.50 -6.11 -10.66
C SER A 537 -12.71 -6.35 -12.16
N TYR A 538 -11.77 -5.92 -13.02
CA TYR A 538 -11.99 -5.79 -14.47
C TYR A 538 -11.15 -6.71 -15.34
N ILE A 539 -10.19 -7.42 -14.77
CA ILE A 539 -9.27 -8.24 -15.56
C ILE A 539 -9.87 -9.64 -15.71
N GLU A 540 -10.13 -10.05 -16.96
CA GLU A 540 -10.66 -11.38 -17.33
C GLU A 540 -9.55 -12.44 -17.46
N GLU A 541 -8.29 -12.03 -17.60
CA GLU A 541 -7.12 -12.91 -17.61
C GLU A 541 -6.60 -13.18 -16.18
N PRO A 542 -5.98 -14.34 -15.90
CA PRO A 542 -5.39 -14.66 -14.60
C PRO A 542 -4.13 -13.80 -14.38
N HIS A 543 -4.30 -12.52 -14.05
CA HIS A 543 -3.20 -11.63 -13.73
C HIS A 543 -2.88 -11.67 -12.23
N PRO A 544 -1.58 -11.53 -11.89
CA PRO A 544 -1.05 -11.81 -10.57
C PRO A 544 -1.46 -10.73 -9.57
N LEU A 545 -2.19 -11.12 -8.52
CA LEU A 545 -2.24 -10.36 -7.29
C LEU A 545 -0.89 -10.51 -6.57
N SER A 546 0.07 -9.63 -6.86
CA SER A 546 1.37 -9.64 -6.17
C SER A 546 1.26 -8.90 -4.83
N PHE A 547 1.17 -9.63 -3.72
CA PHE A 547 1.34 -9.05 -2.39
C PHE A 547 2.83 -8.89 -2.09
N LYS A 548 3.42 -7.74 -2.47
CA LYS A 548 4.76 -7.40 -1.98
C LYS A 548 4.69 -7.06 -0.50
N GLN A 549 5.09 -8.00 0.33
CA GLN A 549 5.23 -7.84 1.78
C GLN A 549 6.36 -6.83 2.08
N HIS A 550 6.05 -5.53 2.05
CA HIS A 550 6.96 -4.53 2.62
C HIS A 550 6.66 -4.35 4.11
N SER A 551 7.60 -4.86 4.92
CA SER A 551 7.81 -4.61 6.36
C SER A 551 6.77 -5.15 7.35
N SER A 552 7.18 -6.24 8.02
CA SER A 552 6.98 -6.52 9.45
C SER A 552 5.58 -6.31 10.04
N SER A 553 4.65 -7.21 9.71
CA SER A 553 3.57 -7.69 10.58
C SER A 553 2.97 -8.94 9.93
N PRO A 554 2.86 -10.10 10.63
CA PRO A 554 2.15 -11.24 10.08
C PRO A 554 0.65 -10.92 10.09
N ILE A 555 0.09 -10.62 8.92
CA ILE A 555 -1.36 -10.63 8.72
C ILE A 555 -1.75 -12.11 8.70
N ALA A 556 -2.17 -12.62 9.87
CA ALA A 556 -2.83 -13.90 9.99
C ALA A 556 -4.26 -13.76 9.43
N ILE A 557 -4.41 -14.06 8.14
CA ILE A 557 -5.69 -14.40 7.53
C ILE A 557 -5.60 -15.90 7.28
N PHE A 558 -6.69 -16.64 7.50
CA PHE A 558 -6.80 -18.11 7.59
C PHE A 558 -6.65 -18.66 9.02
N GLY A 559 -7.77 -18.63 9.74
CA GLY A 559 -8.12 -19.47 10.88
C GLY A 559 -9.59 -19.81 10.78
#